data_AF-A0A7Y7PNT9-F1
#
_entry.id   AF-A0A7Y7PNT9-F1
#
_cell.length_a   1.000
_cell.length_b   1.000
_cell.length_c   1.000
_cell.angle_alpha   90.00
_cell.angle_beta   90.00
_cell.angle_gamma   90.00
#
_symmetry.space_group_name_H-M   'P 1'
#
loop_
_entity.id
_entity.type
_entity.pdbx_description
1 polymer ?
#
loop_
_entity_poly.entity_id
_entity_poly.type
_entity_poly.pdbx_seq_one_letter_code
_entity_poly.pdbx_strand_id
1 'polypeptide(L)'
;MLGAGFRVIVGCKESQEVTKAFRQLGIEAYSCDLQQCSGGHPEWHLQMSVFDAIELIKPKLGIFHPPCTFMSRAGARWMFPTAGNICTERLKLAMDAKQFFMNCLNANIEFIAVENPLPLKVVGLPKETQVIQPYEYGHEYSKRTHLWLKNLPKLKPTDIKENYVPYLPSNTGGAKRGQKATYRNITQKQSSKTFSGIAKAMAEQWSVVLTACT
;
A
#
# COMPACT_ATOMS: atom_id res chain seq x y z
N MET A 1 2.85 1.57 33.08
CA MET A 1 3.32 0.33 32.43
C MET A 1 2.29 -0.03 31.37
N LEU A 2 2.61 0.15 30.09
CA LEU A 2 1.73 -0.32 29.01
C LEU A 2 1.81 -1.84 29.02
N GLY A 3 0.68 -2.52 29.25
CA GLY A 3 0.57 -3.98 29.22
C GLY A 3 1.09 -4.53 27.90
N ALA A 4 1.59 -5.78 27.91
CA ALA A 4 2.28 -6.46 26.80
C ALA A 4 1.88 -5.89 25.43
N GLY A 5 2.73 -4.99 24.90
CA GLY A 5 2.37 -4.15 23.76
C GLY A 5 2.03 -4.98 22.53
N PHE A 6 0.96 -4.63 21.83
CA PHE A 6 0.68 -5.26 20.54
C PHE A 6 1.72 -4.83 19.51
N ARG A 7 2.10 -5.78 18.65
CA ARG A 7 3.09 -5.56 17.59
C ARG A 7 2.41 -5.32 16.25
N VAL A 8 3.02 -4.46 15.45
CA VAL A 8 2.58 -4.13 14.10
C VAL A 8 3.61 -4.59 13.08
N ILE A 9 3.17 -5.23 12.00
CA ILE A 9 4.02 -5.50 10.84
C ILE A 9 3.55 -4.68 9.64
N VAL A 10 4.50 -4.02 8.97
CA VAL A 10 4.31 -3.32 7.70
C VAL A 10 5.08 -4.07 6.62
N GLY A 11 4.40 -4.97 5.92
CA GLY A 11 5.00 -5.91 4.97
C GLY A 11 5.06 -5.40 3.53
N CYS A 12 6.03 -5.93 2.78
CA CYS A 12 6.39 -5.50 1.42
C CYS A 12 6.71 -4.00 1.35
N LYS A 13 7.39 -3.48 2.39
CA LYS A 13 7.65 -2.05 2.52
C LYS A 13 9.00 -1.72 3.13
N GLU A 14 9.97 -1.41 2.28
CA GLU A 14 11.31 -0.99 2.71
C GLU A 14 11.39 0.48 3.22
N SER A 15 10.48 1.37 2.80
CA SER A 15 10.62 2.82 3.03
C SER A 15 10.24 3.28 4.45
N GLN A 16 9.66 2.39 5.26
CA GLN A 16 9.29 2.59 6.67
C GLN A 16 8.35 3.76 7.00
N GLU A 17 7.69 4.40 6.05
CA GLU A 17 6.83 5.57 6.34
C GLU A 17 5.72 5.25 7.36
N VAL A 18 5.01 4.12 7.17
CA VAL A 18 3.99 3.66 8.11
C VAL A 18 4.61 3.17 9.42
N THR A 19 5.72 2.43 9.35
CA THR A 19 6.46 1.94 10.53
C THR A 19 6.90 3.09 11.44
N LYS A 20 7.47 4.15 10.87
CA LYS A 20 7.88 5.37 11.59
C LYS A 20 6.68 6.05 12.26
N ALA A 21 5.54 6.13 11.58
CA ALA A 21 4.33 6.71 12.16
C ALA A 21 3.85 5.94 13.40
N PHE A 22 3.86 4.61 13.39
CA PHE A 22 3.55 3.81 14.58
C PHE A 22 4.60 3.97 15.68
N ARG A 23 5.90 3.97 15.32
CA ARG A 23 7.00 4.15 16.28
C ARG A 23 6.96 5.50 16.98
N GLN A 24 6.53 6.56 16.29
CA GLN A 24 6.31 7.89 16.88
C GLN A 24 5.22 7.89 17.96
N LEU A 25 4.26 6.96 17.90
CA LEU A 25 3.25 6.75 18.93
C LEU A 25 3.72 5.81 20.06
N GLY A 26 4.99 5.39 20.06
CA GLY A 26 5.53 4.43 21.02
C GLY A 26 5.10 2.98 20.78
N ILE A 27 4.50 2.67 19.61
CA ILE A 27 4.05 1.32 19.28
C ILE A 27 5.19 0.52 18.64
N GLU A 28 5.35 -0.73 19.08
CA GLU A 28 6.32 -1.64 18.52
C GLU A 28 5.92 -2.07 17.11
N ALA A 29 6.59 -1.49 16.10
CA ALA A 29 6.31 -1.74 14.69
C ALA A 29 7.57 -2.14 13.91
N TYR A 30 7.39 -3.07 12.99
CA TYR A 30 8.44 -3.56 12.10
C TYR A 30 8.04 -3.33 10.64
N SER A 31 9.02 -2.93 9.84
CA SER A 31 8.94 -3.01 8.37
C SER A 31 9.50 -4.35 7.91
N CYS A 32 8.97 -4.90 6.81
CA CYS A 32 9.49 -6.12 6.21
C CYS A 32 9.45 -6.03 4.68
N ASP A 33 10.56 -6.33 4.02
CA ASP A 33 10.70 -6.38 2.56
C ASP A 33 11.86 -7.31 2.20
N LEU A 34 11.92 -7.80 0.96
CA LEU A 34 13.12 -8.50 0.48
C LEU A 34 14.23 -7.52 0.11
N GLN A 35 13.86 -6.27 -0.21
CA GLN A 35 14.79 -5.19 -0.50
C GLN A 35 15.41 -4.61 0.77
N GLN A 36 16.60 -4.04 0.64
CA GLN A 36 17.25 -3.31 1.72
C GLN A 36 16.44 -2.07 2.14
N CYS A 37 16.43 -1.83 3.44
CA CYS A 37 15.82 -0.65 4.06
C CYS A 37 16.38 0.66 3.49
N SER A 38 15.49 1.61 3.16
CA SER A 38 15.84 3.02 2.89
C SER A 38 15.14 4.01 3.83
N GLY A 39 14.43 3.50 4.85
CA GLY A 39 13.66 4.32 5.79
C GLY A 39 14.47 4.93 6.95
N GLY A 40 15.75 4.55 7.08
CA GLY A 40 16.68 5.11 8.09
C GLY A 40 16.79 4.30 9.39
N HIS A 41 15.98 3.25 9.56
CA HIS A 41 15.95 2.43 10.78
C HIS A 41 16.15 0.94 10.46
N PRO A 42 17.36 0.48 10.11
CA PRO A 42 17.62 -0.92 9.82
C PRO A 42 17.25 -1.86 10.97
N GLU A 43 17.29 -1.38 12.22
CA GLU A 43 16.91 -2.11 13.43
C GLU A 43 15.40 -2.42 13.51
N TRP A 44 14.56 -1.73 12.72
CA TRP A 44 13.12 -2.03 12.59
C TRP A 44 12.79 -2.77 11.29
N HIS A 45 13.80 -3.21 10.54
CA HIS A 45 13.63 -3.79 9.22
C HIS A 45 13.96 -5.29 9.18
N LEU A 46 12.95 -6.09 8.86
CA LEU A 46 13.09 -7.52 8.65
C LEU A 46 13.26 -7.80 7.16
N GLN A 47 14.50 -8.06 6.75
CA GLN A 47 14.81 -8.37 5.35
C GLN A 47 14.57 -9.86 5.04
N MET A 48 13.31 -10.25 4.91
CA MET A 48 12.88 -11.64 4.71
C MET A 48 11.49 -11.72 4.05
N SER A 49 10.99 -12.94 3.85
CA SER A 49 9.59 -13.15 3.46
C SER A 49 8.66 -12.55 4.51
N VAL A 50 7.59 -11.88 4.05
CA VAL A 50 6.59 -11.31 4.95
C VAL A 50 5.90 -12.39 5.80
N PHE A 51 5.76 -13.62 5.28
CA PHE A 51 5.12 -14.71 6.01
C PHE A 51 6.01 -15.23 7.15
N ASP A 52 7.33 -15.33 6.93
CA ASP A 52 8.28 -15.68 7.99
C ASP A 52 8.31 -14.59 9.08
N ALA A 53 8.25 -13.32 8.66
CA ALA A 53 8.17 -12.21 9.59
C ALA A 53 6.87 -12.20 10.41
N ILE A 54 5.74 -12.64 9.85
CA ILE A 54 4.48 -12.80 10.58
C ILE A 54 4.62 -13.87 11.67
N GLU A 55 5.22 -15.02 11.37
CA GLU A 55 5.44 -16.09 12.35
C GLU A 55 6.42 -15.68 13.46
N LEU A 56 7.47 -14.91 13.09
CA LEU A 56 8.45 -14.38 14.04
C LEU A 56 7.85 -13.33 14.98
N ILE A 57 7.12 -12.36 14.42
CA ILE A 57 6.62 -11.20 15.17
C ILE A 57 5.29 -11.47 15.84
N LYS A 58 4.45 -12.38 15.32
CA LYS A 58 3.08 -12.62 15.81
C LYS A 58 2.31 -11.31 16.05
N PRO A 59 2.17 -10.46 15.02
CA PRO A 59 1.60 -9.13 15.14
C PRO A 59 0.09 -9.19 15.38
N LYS A 60 -0.47 -8.17 16.06
CA LYS A 60 -1.93 -7.97 16.16
C LYS A 60 -2.46 -7.26 14.91
N LEU A 61 -1.63 -6.42 14.27
CA LEU A 61 -1.94 -5.69 13.04
C LEU A 61 -0.91 -5.94 11.94
N GLY A 62 -1.39 -6.31 10.75
CA GLY A 62 -0.62 -6.39 9.51
C GLY A 62 -1.06 -5.34 8.49
N ILE A 63 -0.12 -4.53 8.00
CA ILE A 63 -0.33 -3.59 6.90
C ILE A 63 0.55 -4.03 5.73
N PHE A 64 -0.06 -4.43 4.61
CA PHE A 64 0.67 -5.06 3.50
C PHE A 64 0.60 -4.22 2.23
N HIS A 65 1.74 -4.09 1.55
CA HIS A 65 1.89 -3.39 0.27
C HIS A 65 2.34 -4.36 -0.84
N PRO A 66 1.58 -5.44 -1.13
CA PRO A 66 2.03 -6.51 -2.01
C PRO A 66 2.37 -5.99 -3.43
N PRO A 67 3.37 -6.59 -4.10
CA PRO A 67 3.73 -6.20 -5.47
C PRO A 67 2.53 -6.21 -6.42
N CYS A 68 2.38 -5.14 -7.20
CA CYS A 68 1.19 -4.92 -8.03
C CYS A 68 1.48 -4.70 -9.52
N THR A 69 2.73 -4.87 -9.96
CA THR A 69 3.20 -4.56 -11.31
C THR A 69 2.34 -5.17 -12.42
N PHE A 70 1.89 -6.41 -12.23
CA PHE A 70 1.06 -7.14 -13.20
C PHE A 70 -0.45 -7.03 -12.92
N MET A 71 -0.84 -6.58 -11.72
CA MET A 71 -2.25 -6.45 -11.34
C MET A 71 -2.80 -5.04 -11.55
N SER A 72 -1.96 -4.01 -11.49
CA SER A 72 -2.39 -2.60 -11.51
C SER A 72 -2.98 -2.17 -12.84
N ARG A 73 -4.04 -1.34 -12.80
CA ARG A 73 -4.64 -0.71 -13.99
C ARG A 73 -3.66 0.17 -14.75
N ALA A 74 -2.64 0.74 -14.10
CA ALA A 74 -1.55 1.43 -14.80
C ALA A 74 -0.89 0.51 -15.84
N GLY A 75 -0.89 -0.80 -15.57
CA GLY A 75 -0.40 -1.88 -16.40
C GLY A 75 -1.24 -2.23 -17.65
N ALA A 76 -2.40 -1.58 -17.86
CA ALA A 76 -3.41 -2.02 -18.82
C ALA A 76 -2.89 -2.18 -20.25
N ARG A 77 -2.09 -1.22 -20.75
CA ARG A 77 -1.55 -1.26 -22.13
C ARG A 77 -0.63 -2.46 -22.39
N TRP A 78 -0.01 -3.00 -21.35
CA TRP A 78 0.86 -4.16 -21.47
C TRP A 78 0.06 -5.46 -21.27
N MET A 79 -0.97 -5.45 -20.42
CA MET A 79 -1.90 -6.58 -20.30
C MET A 79 -2.71 -6.78 -21.59
N PHE A 80 -3.11 -5.69 -22.24
CA PHE A 80 -3.85 -5.69 -23.50
C PHE A 80 -3.04 -4.96 -24.57
N PRO A 81 -2.01 -5.60 -25.16
CA PRO A 81 -1.13 -4.96 -26.15
C PRO A 81 -1.90 -4.54 -27.41
N THR A 82 -2.97 -5.24 -27.76
CA THR A 82 -3.90 -4.89 -28.81
C THR A 82 -5.34 -5.00 -28.30
N ALA A 83 -6.27 -4.25 -28.90
CA ALA A 83 -7.66 -4.19 -28.45
C ALA A 83 -8.29 -5.60 -28.44
N GLY A 84 -8.83 -6.00 -27.29
CA GLY A 84 -9.46 -7.31 -27.10
C GLY A 84 -8.50 -8.48 -26.85
N ASN A 85 -7.20 -8.33 -27.09
CA ASN A 85 -6.23 -9.41 -26.93
C ASN A 85 -5.47 -9.28 -25.61
N ILE A 86 -5.54 -10.31 -24.78
CA ILE A 86 -4.81 -10.38 -23.51
C ILE A 86 -3.44 -11.02 -23.68
N CYS A 87 -2.43 -10.48 -23.00
CA CYS A 87 -1.12 -11.10 -22.88
C CYS A 87 -1.18 -12.22 -21.83
N THR A 88 -1.16 -13.47 -22.29
CA THR A 88 -1.26 -14.67 -21.44
C THR A 88 -0.15 -14.78 -20.41
N GLU A 89 1.10 -14.45 -20.78
CA GLU A 89 2.24 -14.45 -19.87
C GLU A 89 2.06 -13.46 -18.72
N ARG A 90 1.62 -12.24 -19.04
CA ARG A 90 1.34 -11.22 -18.01
C ARG A 90 0.14 -11.59 -17.15
N LEU A 91 -0.86 -12.25 -17.72
CA LEU A 91 -2.00 -12.77 -16.96
C LEU A 91 -1.53 -13.81 -15.94
N LYS A 92 -0.64 -14.73 -16.31
CA LYS A 92 -0.05 -15.70 -15.39
C LYS A 92 0.65 -15.01 -14.21
N LEU A 93 1.52 -14.05 -14.50
CA LEU A 93 2.21 -13.26 -13.46
C LEU A 93 1.23 -12.45 -12.58
N ALA A 94 0.11 -11.99 -13.16
CA ALA A 94 -0.94 -11.33 -12.39
C ALA A 94 -1.69 -12.28 -11.46
N MET A 95 -1.87 -13.55 -11.85
CA MET A 95 -2.47 -14.57 -10.99
C MET A 95 -1.55 -14.99 -9.84
N ASP A 96 -0.23 -15.06 -10.07
CA ASP A 96 0.75 -15.28 -8.99
C ASP A 96 0.73 -14.12 -7.99
N ALA A 97 0.73 -12.87 -8.51
CA ALA A 97 0.63 -11.68 -7.67
C ALA A 97 -0.71 -11.60 -6.92
N LYS A 98 -1.81 -12.06 -7.54
CA LYS A 98 -3.11 -12.21 -6.88
C LYS A 98 -3.03 -13.21 -5.73
N GLN A 99 -2.42 -14.37 -5.95
CA GLN A 99 -2.28 -15.36 -4.89
C GLN A 99 -1.52 -14.78 -3.70
N PHE A 100 -0.41 -14.08 -3.95
CA PHE A 100 0.34 -13.39 -2.90
C PHE A 100 -0.52 -12.33 -2.17
N PHE A 101 -1.25 -11.50 -2.92
CA PHE A 101 -2.20 -10.54 -2.34
C PHE A 101 -3.24 -11.21 -1.44
N MET A 102 -3.85 -12.31 -1.90
CA MET A 102 -4.86 -13.05 -1.14
C MET A 102 -4.26 -13.70 0.11
N ASN A 103 -3.02 -14.19 0.04
CA ASN A 103 -2.31 -14.71 1.20
C ASN A 103 -2.07 -13.61 2.25
N CYS A 104 -1.72 -12.38 1.84
CA CYS A 104 -1.64 -11.25 2.77
C CYS A 104 -3.00 -10.92 3.41
N LEU A 105 -4.07 -10.88 2.61
CA LEU A 105 -5.43 -10.57 3.10
C LEU A 105 -5.98 -11.63 4.06
N ASN A 106 -5.61 -12.88 3.84
CA ASN A 106 -6.07 -14.04 4.62
C ASN A 106 -5.07 -14.50 5.68
N ALA A 107 -3.99 -13.75 5.92
CA ALA A 107 -3.01 -14.08 6.94
C ALA A 107 -3.68 -14.26 8.32
N ASN A 108 -3.08 -15.11 9.16
CA ASN A 108 -3.56 -15.38 10.51
C ASN A 108 -3.23 -14.20 11.46
N ILE A 109 -3.80 -13.04 11.16
CA ILE A 109 -3.68 -11.80 11.92
C ILE A 109 -5.09 -11.26 12.13
N GLU A 110 -5.34 -10.74 13.33
CA GLU A 110 -6.65 -10.23 13.75
C GLU A 110 -7.07 -9.00 12.93
N PHE A 111 -6.17 -8.03 12.78
CA PHE A 111 -6.39 -6.80 12.03
C PHE A 111 -5.49 -6.74 10.80
N ILE A 112 -6.07 -6.53 9.60
CA ILE A 112 -5.30 -6.45 8.35
C ILE A 112 -5.74 -5.26 7.52
N ALA A 113 -4.77 -4.53 6.98
CA ALA A 113 -4.96 -3.63 5.86
C ALA A 113 -4.06 -4.04 4.69
N VAL A 114 -4.63 -4.32 3.52
CA VAL A 114 -3.85 -4.49 2.28
C VAL A 114 -4.05 -3.24 1.43
N GLU A 115 -2.95 -2.63 0.99
CA GLU A 115 -2.93 -1.44 0.16
C GLU A 115 -2.47 -1.77 -1.27
N ASN A 116 -3.19 -1.25 -2.26
CA ASN A 116 -2.81 -1.40 -3.66
C ASN A 116 -3.38 -0.28 -4.53
N PRO A 117 -2.77 0.06 -5.69
CA PRO A 117 -3.47 0.81 -6.73
C PRO A 117 -4.71 0.06 -7.24
N LEU A 118 -5.57 0.77 -7.98
CA LEU A 118 -6.73 0.18 -8.67
C LEU A 118 -6.29 -1.03 -9.53
N PRO A 119 -6.76 -2.25 -9.26
CA PRO A 119 -6.41 -3.42 -10.06
C PRO A 119 -7.13 -3.45 -11.41
N LEU A 120 -6.59 -4.24 -12.34
CA LEU A 120 -7.25 -4.64 -13.57
C LEU A 120 -8.42 -5.58 -13.24
N LYS A 121 -9.58 -5.37 -13.89
CA LYS A 121 -10.77 -6.20 -13.67
C LYS A 121 -10.50 -7.69 -13.90
N VAL A 122 -9.68 -8.04 -14.89
CA VAL A 122 -9.35 -9.44 -15.24
C VAL A 122 -8.63 -10.20 -14.12
N VAL A 123 -7.99 -9.51 -13.19
CA VAL A 123 -7.36 -10.14 -12.02
C VAL A 123 -8.44 -10.72 -11.09
N GLY A 124 -9.61 -10.09 -11.01
CA GLY A 124 -10.70 -10.56 -10.16
C GLY A 124 -10.34 -10.57 -8.67
N LEU A 125 -9.75 -9.47 -8.17
CA LEU A 125 -9.61 -9.24 -6.73
C LEU A 125 -10.97 -8.97 -6.09
N PRO A 126 -11.14 -9.24 -4.78
CA PRO A 126 -12.36 -8.85 -4.06
C PRO A 126 -12.58 -7.34 -4.15
N LYS A 127 -13.82 -6.91 -3.95
CA LYS A 127 -14.16 -5.48 -3.90
C LYS A 127 -13.39 -4.82 -2.75
N GLU A 128 -12.79 -3.65 -3.01
CA GLU A 128 -12.11 -2.88 -1.97
C GLU A 128 -13.07 -2.42 -0.88
N THR A 129 -12.58 -2.34 0.35
CA THR A 129 -13.36 -1.78 1.49
C THR A 129 -13.46 -0.27 1.37
N GLN A 130 -12.37 0.37 0.92
CA GLN A 130 -12.26 1.81 0.81
C GLN A 130 -11.29 2.21 -0.30
N VAL A 131 -11.55 3.39 -0.89
CA VAL A 131 -10.61 4.11 -1.72
C VAL A 131 -10.22 5.38 -0.99
N ILE A 132 -8.93 5.70 -1.00
CA ILE A 132 -8.36 6.90 -0.38
C ILE A 132 -7.50 7.67 -1.39
N GLN A 133 -7.27 8.95 -1.09
CA GLN A 133 -6.47 9.86 -1.89
C GLN A 133 -5.53 10.68 -1.00
N PRO A 134 -4.30 11.00 -1.46
CA PRO A 134 -3.37 11.78 -0.64
C PRO A 134 -3.90 13.16 -0.22
N TYR A 135 -4.70 13.81 -1.06
CA TYR A 135 -5.35 15.09 -0.74
C TYR A 135 -6.34 15.03 0.41
N GLU A 136 -6.81 13.86 0.82
CA GLU A 136 -7.66 13.70 2.00
C GLU A 136 -6.83 13.71 3.31
N TYR A 137 -5.50 13.68 3.19
CA TYR A 137 -4.54 13.56 4.30
C TYR A 137 -3.39 14.58 4.21
N GLY A 138 -3.65 15.74 3.63
CA GLY A 138 -2.75 16.89 3.67
C GLY A 138 -1.73 16.97 2.54
N HIS A 139 -1.82 16.12 1.52
CA HIS A 139 -0.90 16.14 0.37
C HIS A 139 -1.62 16.65 -0.87
N GLU A 140 -1.08 17.66 -1.57
CA GLU A 140 -1.72 18.29 -2.77
C GLU A 140 -1.68 17.40 -4.03
N TYR A 141 -1.92 16.10 -3.86
CA TYR A 141 -1.82 15.09 -4.88
C TYR A 141 -3.05 14.18 -4.92
N SER A 142 -3.46 13.83 -6.14
CA SER A 142 -4.31 12.67 -6.38
C SER A 142 -3.47 11.47 -6.79
N LYS A 143 -3.68 10.36 -6.09
CA LYS A 143 -3.10 9.05 -6.40
C LYS A 143 -4.02 8.00 -5.79
N ARG A 144 -4.97 7.53 -6.59
CA ARG A 144 -6.02 6.62 -6.13
C ARG A 144 -5.40 5.36 -5.53
N THR A 145 -5.64 5.13 -4.25
CA THR A 145 -5.18 3.97 -3.50
C THR A 145 -6.39 3.22 -2.94
N HIS A 146 -6.41 1.90 -3.13
CA HIS A 146 -7.44 1.01 -2.63
C HIS A 146 -6.96 0.32 -1.35
N LEU A 147 -7.86 0.17 -0.39
CA LEU A 147 -7.64 -0.53 0.87
C LEU A 147 -8.64 -1.70 0.99
N TRP A 148 -8.12 -2.85 1.37
CA TRP A 148 -8.89 -4.01 1.81
C TRP A 148 -8.64 -4.21 3.30
N LEU A 149 -9.69 -4.07 4.10
CA LEU A 149 -9.60 -4.02 5.56
C LEU A 149 -10.29 -5.26 6.15
N LYS A 150 -9.60 -5.91 7.10
CA LYS A 150 -10.13 -6.98 7.96
C LYS A 150 -10.12 -6.47 9.39
N ASN A 151 -11.30 -6.43 10.01
CA ASN A 151 -11.53 -5.96 11.39
C ASN A 151 -11.04 -4.52 11.69
N LEU A 152 -10.65 -3.74 10.69
CA LEU A 152 -10.23 -2.35 10.85
C LEU A 152 -11.35 -1.39 10.43
N PRO A 153 -11.52 -0.25 11.12
CA PRO A 153 -12.41 0.81 10.66
C PRO A 153 -11.83 1.45 9.40
N LYS A 154 -12.73 2.00 8.57
CA LYS A 154 -12.35 2.85 7.44
C LYS A 154 -11.53 4.04 7.92
N LEU A 155 -10.50 4.39 7.16
CA LEU A 155 -9.61 5.49 7.44
C LEU A 155 -10.33 6.81 7.17
N LYS A 156 -10.49 7.66 8.18
CA LYS A 156 -11.15 8.97 8.03
C LYS A 156 -10.15 10.01 7.49
N PRO A 157 -10.54 10.86 6.52
CA PRO A 157 -9.73 12.01 6.11
C PRO A 157 -9.30 12.87 7.31
N THR A 158 -8.09 13.43 7.24
CA THR A 158 -7.51 14.23 8.34
C THR A 158 -7.19 15.67 7.96
N ASP A 159 -6.94 15.94 6.68
CA ASP A 159 -6.62 17.28 6.16
C ASP A 159 -6.95 17.30 4.66
N ILE A 160 -8.10 17.86 4.30
CA ILE A 160 -8.59 17.86 2.92
C ILE A 160 -8.01 19.07 2.17
N LYS A 161 -7.22 18.82 1.13
CA LYS A 161 -6.73 19.84 0.19
C LYS A 161 -7.71 20.01 -0.96
N GLU A 162 -8.18 21.24 -1.17
CA GLU A 162 -9.08 21.59 -2.28
C GLU A 162 -8.34 21.62 -3.63
N ASN A 163 -7.09 22.08 -3.63
CA ASN A 163 -6.24 22.15 -4.82
C ASN A 163 -5.25 20.97 -4.82
N TYR A 164 -5.33 20.11 -5.83
CA TYR A 164 -4.42 18.98 -6.00
C TYR A 164 -4.18 18.64 -7.46
N VAL A 165 -3.05 17.98 -7.74
CA VAL A 165 -2.66 17.53 -9.08
C VAL A 165 -2.39 16.02 -9.13
N PRO A 166 -2.43 15.35 -10.28
CA PRO A 166 -2.02 13.95 -10.37
C PRO A 166 -0.57 13.73 -9.90
N TYR A 167 -0.36 12.76 -8.99
CA TYR A 167 0.97 12.46 -8.49
C TYR A 167 1.88 11.78 -9.52
N LEU A 168 1.28 10.98 -10.40
CA LEU A 168 1.98 10.19 -11.41
C LEU A 168 1.90 10.87 -12.78
N PRO A 169 2.91 10.68 -13.64
CA PRO A 169 2.83 11.19 -15.00
C PRO A 169 1.60 10.63 -15.72
N SER A 170 0.93 11.50 -16.48
CA SER A 170 -0.31 11.15 -17.18
C SER A 170 -0.27 11.64 -18.62
N ASN A 171 -0.84 10.84 -19.52
CA ASN A 171 -1.00 11.16 -20.93
C ASN A 171 0.28 11.63 -21.67
N THR A 172 1.46 11.16 -21.27
CA THR A 172 2.74 11.58 -21.88
C THR A 172 2.83 11.27 -23.37
N GLY A 173 2.16 10.23 -23.86
CA GLY A 173 2.04 9.95 -25.30
C GLY A 173 1.04 10.86 -26.04
N GLY A 174 -0.01 11.32 -25.36
CA GLY A 174 -0.96 12.30 -25.89
C GLY A 174 -0.35 13.70 -26.00
N ALA A 175 0.68 14.01 -25.21
CA ALA A 175 1.46 15.25 -25.36
C ALA A 175 2.01 15.43 -26.78
N LYS A 176 2.47 14.34 -27.41
CA LYS A 176 2.94 14.35 -28.82
C LYS A 176 1.83 14.68 -29.83
N ARG A 177 0.57 14.64 -29.40
CA ARG A 177 -0.64 14.91 -30.20
C ARG A 177 -1.34 16.19 -29.74
N GLY A 178 -0.66 17.05 -28.97
CA GLY A 178 -1.20 18.32 -28.46
C GLY A 178 -2.19 18.18 -27.30
N GLN A 179 -2.35 16.98 -26.71
CA GLN A 179 -3.25 16.80 -25.57
C GLN A 179 -2.58 17.23 -24.26
N LYS A 180 -3.38 17.70 -23.29
CA LYS A 180 -2.91 17.97 -21.93
C LYS A 180 -2.29 16.70 -21.34
N ALA A 181 -1.09 16.86 -20.80
CA ALA A 181 -0.32 15.80 -20.15
C ALA A 181 0.31 16.34 -18.86
N THR A 182 0.52 15.45 -17.89
CA THR A 182 1.31 15.76 -16.70
C THR A 182 2.64 15.05 -16.83
N TYR A 183 3.72 15.82 -16.98
CA TYR A 183 5.07 15.27 -16.92
C TYR A 183 5.58 15.30 -15.49
N ARG A 184 6.21 14.20 -15.07
CA ARG A 184 6.92 14.12 -13.79
C ARG A 184 8.01 13.05 -13.90
N ASN A 185 9.23 13.42 -13.54
CA ASN A 185 10.33 12.47 -13.42
C ASN A 185 10.27 11.80 -12.04
N ILE A 186 9.66 10.62 -11.97
CA ILE A 186 9.50 9.85 -10.74
C ILE A 186 9.77 8.37 -11.02
N THR A 187 10.64 7.78 -10.19
CA THR A 187 10.95 6.35 -10.29
C THR A 187 9.84 5.50 -9.68
N GLN A 188 9.82 4.20 -10.01
CA GLN A 188 8.90 3.26 -9.36
C GLN A 188 9.08 3.25 -7.84
N LYS A 189 10.33 3.27 -7.35
CA LYS A 189 10.66 3.28 -5.91
C LYS A 189 10.16 4.53 -5.20
N GLN A 190 10.30 5.71 -5.81
CA GLN A 190 9.74 6.95 -5.26
C GLN A 190 8.21 6.94 -5.30
N SER A 191 7.65 6.41 -6.39
CA SER A 191 6.21 6.37 -6.57
C SER A 191 5.51 5.42 -5.61
N SER A 192 6.18 4.38 -5.12
CA SER A 192 5.61 3.39 -4.19
C SER A 192 5.67 3.82 -2.72
N LYS A 193 6.37 4.91 -2.37
CA LYS A 193 6.39 5.43 -0.99
C LYS A 193 4.99 5.85 -0.55
N THR A 194 4.64 5.49 0.69
CA THR A 194 3.37 5.91 1.30
C THR A 194 3.47 7.39 1.64
N PHE A 195 2.41 8.16 1.40
CA PHE A 195 2.37 9.56 1.82
C PHE A 195 2.33 9.66 3.34
N SER A 196 3.11 10.58 3.91
CA SER A 196 3.27 10.70 5.36
C SER A 196 1.95 10.98 6.08
N GLY A 197 1.03 11.69 5.45
CA GLY A 197 -0.29 11.99 6.00
C GLY A 197 -1.18 10.75 6.10
N ILE A 198 -1.13 9.88 5.09
CA ILE A 198 -1.81 8.58 5.12
C ILE A 198 -1.17 7.70 6.19
N ALA A 199 0.17 7.65 6.26
CA ALA A 199 0.89 6.87 7.26
C ALA A 199 0.54 7.29 8.70
N LYS A 200 0.50 8.62 8.95
CA LYS A 200 0.08 9.21 10.23
C LYS A 200 -1.37 8.82 10.56
N ALA A 201 -2.29 8.99 9.61
CA ALA A 201 -3.69 8.64 9.82
C ALA A 201 -3.87 7.14 10.13
N MET A 202 -3.15 6.25 9.42
CA MET A 202 -3.17 4.81 9.70
C MET A 202 -2.72 4.51 11.13
N ALA A 203 -1.63 5.13 11.58
CA ALA A 203 -1.11 4.94 12.93
C ALA A 203 -2.06 5.47 14.01
N GLU A 204 -2.50 6.72 13.88
CA GLU A 204 -3.35 7.39 14.89
C GLU A 204 -4.73 6.74 15.00
N GLN A 205 -5.35 6.38 13.88
CA GLN A 205 -6.74 5.88 13.91
C GLN A 205 -6.82 4.40 14.23
N TRP A 206 -5.90 3.58 13.72
CA TRP A 206 -5.94 2.14 13.99
C TRP A 206 -5.36 1.77 15.34
N SER A 207 -4.41 2.54 15.90
CA SER A 207 -3.93 2.30 17.27
C SER A 207 -5.02 2.38 18.33
N VAL A 208 -5.99 3.30 18.16
CA VAL A 208 -7.15 3.43 19.07
C VAL A 208 -7.98 2.15 19.13
N VAL A 209 -8.14 1.45 18.02
CA VAL A 209 -8.90 0.19 17.99
C VAL A 209 -8.09 -0.94 18.64
N LEU A 210 -6.77 -0.96 18.39
CA LEU A 210 -5.91 -1.99 18.94
C LEU A 210 -5.79 -1.93 20.46
N THR A 211 -5.83 -0.72 21.04
CA THR A 211 -5.86 -0.50 22.51
C THR A 211 -7.23 -0.70 23.13
N ALA A 212 -8.33 -0.50 22.39
CA ALA A 212 -9.68 -0.77 22.90
C ALA A 212 -10.00 -2.28 22.99
N CYS A 213 -9.27 -3.11 22.23
CA CYS A 213 -9.40 -4.56 22.22
C CYS A 213 -8.37 -5.28 23.12
N THR A 214 -7.77 -4.59 24.08
CA THR A 214 -6.86 -5.14 25.12
C THR A 214 -7.41 -4.83 26.49
#